data_AF-A0A8T6UT43-F1
#
_entry.id   AF-A0A8T6UT43-F1
#
_cell.length_a   1.000
_cell.length_b   1.000
_cell.length_c   1.000
_cell.angle_alpha   90.00
_cell.angle_beta   90.00
_cell.angle_gamma   90.00
#
_symmetry.space_group_name_H-M   'P 1'
#
loop_
_entity.id
_entity.type
_entity.pdbx_description
1 polymer ?
#
loop_
_entity_poly.entity_id
_entity_poly.type
_entity_poly.pdbx_seq_one_letter_code
_entity_poly.pdbx_strand_id
1 'polypeptide(L)'
;MDQDYNLLLKTVDGMKNEITEFLAELVKAKSVNPPGDTRDVIEVIRKKLESAGLNVKLLSVDEDKPNIVAKLGADRSEKKLELLYNSHVDTVP
;
A
#
# COMPACT_ATOMS: atom_id res chain seq x y z
N MET A 1 7.22 -8.80 27.97
CA MET A 1 6.85 -8.48 26.57
C MET A 1 5.42 -7.98 26.62
N ASP A 2 5.18 -6.79 26.09
CA ASP A 2 3.98 -5.99 26.36
C ASP A 2 2.68 -6.67 25.86
N GLN A 3 1.53 -6.42 26.52
CA GLN A 3 0.24 -7.00 26.10
C GLN A 3 -0.12 -6.57 24.67
N ASP A 4 0.18 -5.32 24.32
CA ASP A 4 -0.05 -4.76 22.98
C ASP A 4 0.79 -5.46 21.92
N TYR A 5 2.02 -5.85 22.25
CA TYR A 5 2.91 -6.57 21.32
C TYR A 5 2.33 -7.95 20.96
N ASN A 6 1.86 -8.70 21.96
CA ASN A 6 1.26 -10.02 21.71
C ASN A 6 -0.06 -9.91 20.95
N LEU A 7 -0.86 -8.88 21.22
CA LEU A 7 -2.09 -8.61 20.47
C LEU A 7 -1.78 -8.27 19.01
N LEU A 8 -0.75 -7.46 18.75
CA LEU A 8 -0.32 -7.11 17.40
C LEU A 8 0.10 -8.36 16.61
N LEU A 9 0.96 -9.20 17.19
CA LEU A 9 1.39 -10.45 16.55
C LEU A 9 0.21 -11.36 16.22
N LYS A 10 -0.69 -11.58 17.19
CA LYS A 10 -1.89 -12.40 16.99
C LYS A 10 -2.81 -11.83 15.89
N THR A 11 -2.93 -10.51 15.81
CA THR A 11 -3.73 -9.84 14.77
C THR A 11 -3.11 -10.07 13.39
N VAL A 12 -1.80 -9.85 13.24
CA VAL A 12 -1.09 -10.08 11.97
C VAL A 12 -1.15 -11.54 11.55
N ASP A 13 -0.94 -12.48 12.49
CA ASP A 13 -1.06 -13.92 12.23
C ASP A 13 -2.47 -14.31 11.77
N GLY A 14 -3.50 -13.68 12.36
CA GLY A 14 -4.89 -13.87 11.94
C GLY A 14 -5.20 -13.36 10.53
N MET A 15 -4.41 -12.42 10.01
CA MET A 15 -4.55 -11.84 8.66
C MET A 15 -3.74 -12.60 7.60
N LYS A 16 -3.05 -13.69 7.95
CA LYS A 16 -2.11 -14.39 7.06
C LYS A 16 -2.66 -14.71 5.67
N ASN A 17 -3.90 -15.21 5.58
CA ASN A 17 -4.52 -15.57 4.31
C ASN A 17 -4.77 -14.32 3.45
N GLU A 18 -5.38 -13.29 4.04
CA GLU A 18 -5.63 -12.01 3.38
C GLU A 18 -4.33 -11.35 2.86
N ILE A 19 -3.26 -11.38 3.66
CA ILE A 19 -1.95 -10.85 3.28
C ILE A 19 -1.37 -11.65 2.09
N THR A 20 -1.48 -12.98 2.13
CA THR A 20 -0.94 -13.85 1.07
C THR A 20 -1.72 -13.69 -0.23
N GLU A 21 -3.05 -13.59 -0.15
CA GLU A 21 -3.93 -13.36 -1.29
C GLU A 21 -3.64 -11.99 -1.93
N PHE A 22 -3.54 -10.94 -1.11
CA PHE A 22 -3.20 -9.60 -1.59
C PHE A 22 -1.81 -9.56 -2.24
N LEU A 23 -0.81 -10.21 -1.64
CA LEU A 23 0.51 -10.33 -2.26
C LEU A 23 0.45 -11.04 -3.62
N ALA A 24 -0.34 -12.12 -3.73
CA ALA A 24 -0.52 -12.83 -4.99
C ALA A 24 -1.21 -11.95 -6.06
N GLU A 25 -2.14 -11.08 -5.68
CA GLU A 25 -2.74 -10.10 -6.60
C GLU A 25 -1.71 -9.08 -7.08
N LEU A 26 -0.86 -8.56 -6.19
CA LEU A 26 0.23 -7.64 -6.55
C LEU A 26 1.22 -8.28 -7.52
N VAL A 27 1.63 -9.53 -7.29
CA VAL A 27 2.58 -10.25 -8.15
C VAL A 27 1.97 -10.56 -9.54
N LYS A 28 0.66 -10.81 -9.62
CA LYS A 28 -0.03 -11.05 -10.90
C LYS A 28 -0.21 -9.79 -11.73
N ALA A 29 -0.30 -8.62 -11.08
CA ALA A 29 -0.44 -7.35 -11.76
C ALA A 29 0.84 -6.99 -12.52
N LYS A 30 0.70 -6.47 -13.75
CA LYS A 30 1.87 -6.11 -14.57
C LYS A 30 2.50 -4.82 -14.02
N SER A 31 3.82 -4.87 -13.82
CA SER A 31 4.61 -3.69 -13.42
C SER A 31 6.06 -3.74 -13.91
N VAL A 32 6.36 -4.61 -14.88
CA VAL A 32 7.74 -4.83 -15.36
C VAL A 32 8.29 -3.58 -16.06
N ASN A 33 9.52 -3.22 -15.73
CA ASN A 33 10.24 -2.07 -16.25
C ASN A 33 11.54 -2.54 -16.95
N PRO A 34 11.71 -2.28 -18.27
CA PRO A 34 10.82 -1.59 -19.22
C PRO A 34 9.59 -2.43 -19.68
N PRO A 35 8.48 -1.79 -20.12
CA PRO A 35 8.28 -0.35 -20.33
C PRO A 35 7.97 0.45 -19.04
N GLY A 36 7.61 -0.25 -17.96
CA GLY A 36 7.33 0.34 -16.66
C GLY A 36 5.93 0.91 -16.51
N ASP A 37 4.92 0.37 -17.22
CA ASP A 37 3.52 0.69 -16.94
C ASP A 37 3.09 0.05 -15.62
N THR A 38 2.75 0.88 -14.62
CA THR A 38 2.41 0.43 -13.27
C THR A 38 0.93 0.59 -12.92
N ARG A 39 0.08 0.95 -13.90
CA ARG A 39 -1.34 1.24 -13.63
C ARG A 39 -2.10 0.04 -13.08
N ASP A 40 -1.80 -1.17 -13.56
CA ASP A 40 -2.44 -2.40 -13.10
C ASP A 40 -2.18 -2.65 -11.60
N VAL A 41 -0.91 -2.57 -11.17
CA VAL A 41 -0.55 -2.78 -9.75
C VAL A 41 -1.04 -1.64 -8.86
N ILE A 42 -1.05 -0.41 -9.36
CA ILE A 42 -1.58 0.75 -8.65
C ILE A 42 -3.08 0.60 -8.39
N GLU A 43 -3.84 0.04 -9.34
CA GLU A 43 -5.26 -0.24 -9.15
C GLU A 43 -5.53 -1.26 -8.04
N VAL A 44 -4.72 -2.32 -7.96
CA VAL A 44 -4.79 -3.32 -6.88
C VAL A 44 -4.57 -2.67 -5.51
N ILE A 45 -3.54 -1.83 -5.39
CA ILE A 45 -3.22 -1.12 -4.14
C ILE A 45 -4.33 -0.11 -3.80
N ARG A 46 -4.84 0.64 -4.79
CA ARG A 46 -5.93 1.61 -4.58
C ARG A 46 -7.16 0.96 -3.96
N LYS A 47 -7.64 -0.13 -4.57
CA LYS A 47 -8.80 -0.86 -4.05
C LYS A 47 -8.59 -1.34 -2.62
N LYS A 48 -7.38 -1.83 -2.30
CA LYS A 48 -7.05 -2.27 -0.94
C LYS A 48 -7.12 -1.13 0.07
N LEU A 49 -6.49 0.00 -0.24
CA LEU A 49 -6.47 1.17 0.64
C LEU A 49 -7.86 1.78 0.82
N GLU A 50 -8.64 1.89 -0.26
CA GLU A 50 -10.03 2.38 -0.21
C GLU A 50 -10.94 1.44 0.60
N SER A 51 -10.79 0.11 0.44
CA SER A 51 -11.56 -0.86 1.22
C SER A 51 -11.24 -0.81 2.73
N ALA A 52 -10.04 -0.36 3.09
CA ALA A 52 -9.64 -0.10 4.46
C ALA A 52 -10.06 1.30 4.97
N GLY A 53 -10.80 2.07 4.18
CA GLY A 53 -11.32 3.39 4.55
C GLY A 53 -10.32 4.53 4.46
N LEU A 54 -9.18 4.36 3.78
CA LEU A 54 -8.20 5.42 3.59
C LEU A 54 -8.58 6.33 2.41
N ASN A 55 -8.27 7.62 2.56
CA ASN A 55 -8.28 8.56 1.44
C ASN A 55 -7.02 8.34 0.59
N VAL A 56 -7.21 8.09 -0.71
CA VAL A 56 -6.15 7.80 -1.67
C VAL A 56 -6.03 8.94 -2.68
N LYS A 57 -4.78 9.33 -2.99
CA LYS A 57 -4.44 10.27 -4.07
C LYS A 57 -3.47 9.61 -5.04
N LEU A 58 -3.72 9.79 -6.33
CA LEU A 58 -2.78 9.44 -7.39
C LEU A 58 -2.03 10.70 -7.83
N LEU A 59 -0.71 10.59 -7.94
CA LEU A 59 0.19 11.68 -8.34
C LEU A 59 1.11 11.19 -9.45
N SER A 60 1.02 11.80 -10.63
CA SER A 60 1.72 11.34 -11.84
C SER A 60 2.49 12.48 -12.49
N VAL A 61 3.74 12.22 -12.87
CA VAL A 61 4.48 13.01 -13.87
C VAL A 61 4.34 12.36 -15.24
N ASP A 62 4.38 11.03 -15.28
CA ASP A 62 4.06 10.17 -16.43
C ASP A 62 2.76 9.42 -16.09
N GLU A 63 1.78 9.49 -16.99
CA GLU A 63 0.45 8.90 -16.78
C GLU A 63 0.48 7.37 -16.67
N ASP A 64 1.49 6.72 -17.25
CA ASP A 64 1.69 5.27 -17.17
C ASP A 64 2.39 4.86 -15.85
N LYS A 65 2.91 5.82 -15.08
CA LYS A 65 3.70 5.61 -13.85
C LYS A 65 3.18 6.40 -12.63
N PRO A 66 1.89 6.25 -12.26
CA PRO A 66 1.34 6.96 -11.11
C PRO A 66 1.99 6.53 -9.79
N ASN A 67 2.22 7.49 -8.90
CA ASN A 67 2.45 7.24 -7.49
C ASN A 67 1.12 7.22 -6.75
N ILE A 68 0.99 6.36 -5.74
CA ILE A 68 -0.18 6.28 -4.88
C ILE A 68 0.18 6.71 -3.45
N VAL A 69 -0.60 7.65 -2.90
CA VAL A 69 -0.39 8.18 -1.55
C VAL A 69 -1.69 8.06 -0.77
N ALA A 70 -1.61 7.48 0.43
CA ALA A 70 -2.72 7.41 1.37
C ALA A 70 -2.29 7.90 2.75
N LYS A 71 -3.26 8.43 3.51
CA LYS A 71 -3.04 8.93 4.87
C LYS A 71 -3.97 8.21 5.84
N LEU A 72 -3.39 7.68 6.92
CA LEU A 72 -4.13 7.15 8.06
C LEU A 72 -4.17 8.21 9.16
N GLY A 73 -5.37 8.54 9.62
CA GLY A 73 -5.61 9.56 10.66
C GLY A 73 -5.96 10.94 10.09
N ALA A 74 -6.53 11.79 10.96
CA ALA A 74 -7.00 13.12 10.58
C ALA A 74 -5.86 14.13 10.40
N ASP A 75 -6.12 15.18 9.62
CA ASP A 75 -5.28 16.38 9.62
C ASP A 75 -5.37 17.03 11.00
N ARG A 76 -4.24 17.07 11.71
CA ARG A 76 -4.16 17.67 13.05
C ARG A 76 -3.50 19.04 12.95
N SER A 77 -4.05 20.00 13.67
CA SER A 77 -3.53 21.38 13.76
C SER A 77 -2.16 21.47 14.43
N GLU A 78 -1.79 20.47 15.24
CA GLU A 78 -0.52 20.42 15.95
C GLU A 78 0.45 19.45 15.26
N LYS A 79 1.69 19.88 15.05
CA LYS A 79 2.77 19.04 14.48
C LYS A 79 3.05 17.87 15.42
N LYS A 80 2.59 16.67 15.05
CA LYS A 80 3.03 15.40 15.63
C LYS A 80 4.05 14.73 14.73
N LEU A 81 4.76 13.75 15.27
CA LEU A 81 5.62 12.87 14.49
C LEU A 81 4.77 12.17 13.41
N GLU A 82 5.11 12.39 12.14
CA GLU A 82 4.52 11.67 11.01
C GLU A 82 5.50 10.58 10.56
N LEU A 83 4.98 9.38 10.34
CA LEU A 83 5.76 8.25 9.81
C LEU A 83 5.32 7.97 8.38
N LEU A 84 6.27 7.98 7.45
CA LEU A 84 6.07 7.62 6.06
C LEU A 84 6.54 6.18 5.81
N TYR A 85 5.62 5.31 5.43
CA TYR A 85 5.96 4.03 4.82
C TYR A 85 6.09 4.23 3.31
N ASN A 86 7.23 3.89 2.74
CA ASN A 86 7.52 4.06 1.31
C ASN A 86 8.06 2.76 0.71
N SER A 87 7.61 2.47 -0.52
CA SER A 87 8.06 1.35 -1.35
C SER A 87 7.86 1.74 -2.82
N HIS A 88 8.34 0.89 -3.73
CA HIS A 88 8.13 1.01 -5.17
C HIS A 88 7.37 -0.22 -5.69
N VAL A 89 6.71 -0.08 -6.84
CA VAL A 89 5.78 -1.10 -7.36
C VAL A 89 6.25 -1.73 -8.67
N ASP A 90 7.24 -1.12 -9.33
CA ASP A 90 7.83 -1.65 -10.55
C ASP A 90 8.73 -2.84 -10.26
N THR A 91 8.78 -3.76 -11.21
CA THR A 91 9.57 -4.99 -11.15
C THR A 91 10.55 -5.06 -12.31
N VAL A 92 11.59 -5.88 -12.17
CA VAL A 92 12.52 -6.20 -13.25
C VAL A 92 12.02 -7.43 -14.03
N PRO A 93 12.44 -7.61 -15.31
CA PRO A 93 12.10 -8.80 -16.10
C PRO A 93 12.61 -10.13 -15.53
#